data_AF-A0A8H7G144-F1
#
_entry.id   AF-A0A8H7G144-F1
#
_cell.length_a   1.000
_cell.length_b   1.000
_cell.length_c   1.000
_cell.angle_alpha   90.00
_cell.angle_beta   90.00
_cell.angle_gamma   90.00
#
_symmetry.space_group_name_H-M   'P 1'
#
loop_
_entity.id
_entity.type
_entity.pdbx_description
1 polymer ?
#
loop_
_entity_poly.entity_id
_entity_poly.type
_entity_poly.pdbx_seq_one_letter_code
_entity_poly.pdbx_strand_id
1 'polypeptide(L)'
;MPPGNPTTFLPPLAHVTQCSPAQLLAALNHLRLLYWPLPPAAAAPPKTRLHLIHDDSVPDSGYASESEDEDDGANRAAHPVPDDADLATIRADAYERTFAVQWLTGLVARSAKWLGDDDERCALLDETTALLAAFAGQDRPEEAVTRRLAFAGVEVELNDAPLTVGDHTCVGLQSWAGSIVLATRLCAAPGAAGLVGQPRVLELGAGTGLLSIVAKKLCPGAALVATDYHADVLANCARNVATNFPGPAPAVHVAAFDWEHPAYAAPLDAPFDTILAADVVYHPAHAAWLKPCVERLLARHGVFWMIVALRSTGRHEGLAEMVDEVFPSAEAVRVSGGVGEALAVVRTEVFARMEGVGRADEGGYKLFEMGWVR
;
A
#
# COMPACT_ATOMS: atom_id res chain seq x y z
N MET A 1 0.82 -16.88 -30.01
CA MET A 1 -0.54 -17.35 -30.37
C MET A 1 -1.47 -16.16 -30.31
N PRO A 2 -2.51 -16.06 -31.17
CA PRO A 2 -3.53 -15.05 -30.96
C PRO A 2 -4.20 -15.26 -29.59
N PRO A 3 -4.74 -14.22 -28.95
CA PRO A 3 -5.54 -14.39 -27.75
C PRO A 3 -6.82 -15.15 -28.11
N GLY A 4 -6.81 -16.45 -27.81
CA GLY A 4 -7.98 -17.30 -27.88
C GLY A 4 -8.61 -17.44 -26.51
N ASN A 5 -9.84 -17.91 -26.47
CA ASN A 5 -10.51 -18.32 -25.25
C ASN A 5 -9.65 -19.33 -24.45
N PRO A 6 -9.63 -19.28 -23.10
CA PRO A 6 -9.02 -20.31 -22.26
C PRO A 6 -9.30 -21.74 -22.73
N THR A 7 -10.52 -22.04 -23.16
CA THR A 7 -10.90 -23.35 -23.73
C THR A 7 -10.11 -23.77 -24.98
N THR A 8 -9.53 -22.83 -25.71
CA THR A 8 -8.84 -23.07 -26.99
C THR A 8 -7.34 -23.30 -26.84
N PHE A 9 -6.69 -22.70 -25.85
CA PHE A 9 -5.23 -22.77 -25.70
C PHE A 9 -4.76 -23.55 -24.47
N LEU A 10 -5.62 -23.78 -23.47
CA LEU A 10 -5.26 -24.59 -22.31
C LEU A 10 -5.24 -26.07 -22.67
N PRO A 11 -4.12 -26.79 -22.43
CA PRO A 11 -4.04 -28.21 -22.75
C PRO A 11 -4.98 -29.02 -21.83
N PRO A 12 -5.61 -30.11 -22.31
CA PRO A 12 -6.44 -30.95 -21.46
C PRO A 12 -5.67 -31.46 -20.24
N LEU A 13 -6.29 -31.39 -19.05
CA LEU A 13 -5.67 -31.83 -17.79
C LEU A 13 -5.21 -33.30 -17.81
N ALA A 14 -5.82 -34.14 -18.65
CA ALA A 14 -5.42 -35.53 -18.84
C ALA A 14 -4.04 -35.68 -19.51
N HIS A 15 -3.58 -34.67 -20.26
CA HIS A 15 -2.34 -34.71 -21.05
C HIS A 15 -1.24 -33.82 -20.46
N VAL A 16 -1.46 -33.17 -19.32
CA VAL A 16 -0.52 -32.23 -18.68
C VAL A 16 0.85 -32.87 -18.39
N THR A 17 0.89 -34.16 -18.05
CA THR A 17 2.15 -34.88 -17.82
C THR A 17 2.99 -35.07 -19.08
N GLN A 18 2.38 -34.94 -20.27
CA GLN A 18 3.04 -35.02 -21.58
C GLN A 18 3.48 -33.64 -22.09
N CYS A 19 3.05 -32.56 -21.45
CA CYS A 19 3.47 -31.20 -21.79
C CYS A 19 4.86 -30.89 -21.18
N SER A 20 5.66 -30.13 -21.92
CA SER A 20 6.91 -29.58 -21.38
C SER A 20 6.63 -28.41 -20.41
N PRO A 21 7.53 -28.13 -19.46
CA PRO A 21 7.41 -26.97 -18.57
C PRO A 21 7.21 -25.66 -19.35
N ALA A 22 7.96 -25.47 -20.45
CA ALA A 22 7.84 -24.30 -21.31
C ALA A 22 6.45 -24.15 -21.95
N GLN A 23 5.78 -25.25 -22.32
CA GLN A 23 4.43 -25.21 -22.89
C GLN A 23 3.38 -24.80 -21.84
N LEU A 24 3.50 -25.35 -20.63
CA LEU A 24 2.61 -24.99 -19.53
C LEU A 24 2.83 -23.53 -19.09
N LEU A 25 4.08 -23.08 -19.01
CA LEU A 25 4.42 -21.70 -18.66
C LEU A 25 3.90 -20.72 -19.70
N ALA A 26 4.02 -21.04 -20.99
CA ALA A 26 3.43 -20.23 -22.06
C ALA A 26 1.90 -20.11 -21.92
N ALA A 27 1.21 -21.19 -21.54
CA ALA A 27 -0.23 -21.17 -21.29
C ALA A 27 -0.61 -20.32 -20.06
N LEU A 28 0.15 -20.41 -18.97
CA LEU A 28 -0.03 -19.54 -17.79
C LEU A 28 0.21 -18.07 -18.12
N ASN A 29 1.26 -17.76 -18.88
CA ASN A 29 1.54 -16.40 -19.34
C ASN A 29 0.43 -15.85 -20.24
N HIS A 30 -0.16 -16.68 -21.10
CA HIS A 30 -1.31 -16.27 -21.90
C HIS A 30 -2.55 -15.99 -21.03
N LEU A 31 -2.85 -16.81 -20.02
CA LEU A 31 -3.90 -16.49 -19.04
C LEU A 31 -3.61 -15.16 -18.33
N ARG A 32 -2.35 -14.95 -17.92
CA ARG A 32 -1.93 -13.72 -17.25
C ARG A 32 -2.15 -12.49 -18.14
N LEU A 33 -1.71 -12.53 -19.39
CA LEU A 33 -1.90 -11.44 -20.34
C LEU A 33 -3.38 -11.19 -20.68
N LEU A 34 -4.20 -12.24 -20.70
CA LEU A 34 -5.63 -12.14 -20.98
C LEU A 34 -6.38 -11.42 -19.85
N TYR A 35 -6.16 -11.81 -18.59
CA TYR A 35 -6.91 -11.31 -17.44
C TYR A 35 -6.22 -10.15 -16.69
N TRP A 36 -4.89 -10.01 -16.83
CA TRP A 36 -4.06 -8.95 -16.24
C TRP A 36 -3.09 -8.38 -17.28
N PRO A 37 -3.59 -7.67 -18.30
CA PRO A 37 -2.72 -7.03 -19.29
C PRO A 37 -1.76 -6.06 -18.59
N LEU A 38 -0.51 -6.02 -19.05
CA LEU A 38 0.42 -4.96 -18.65
C LEU A 38 -0.18 -3.62 -19.08
N PRO A 39 -0.06 -2.55 -18.26
CA PRO A 39 -0.40 -1.21 -18.71
C PRO A 39 0.33 -0.93 -20.03
N PRO A 40 -0.31 -0.29 -21.03
CA PRO A 40 0.38 0.08 -22.24
C PRO A 40 1.63 0.88 -21.85
N ALA A 41 2.79 0.46 -22.36
CA ALA A 41 4.04 1.17 -22.14
C ALA A 41 3.80 2.64 -22.50
N ALA A 42 3.99 3.53 -21.53
CA ALA A 42 3.86 4.96 -21.76
C ALA A 42 4.65 5.32 -23.02
N ALA A 43 3.94 5.75 -24.07
CA ALA A 43 4.57 6.32 -25.23
C ALA A 43 5.56 7.38 -24.72
N ALA A 44 6.82 7.29 -25.16
CA ALA A 44 7.82 8.28 -24.82
C ALA A 44 7.20 9.68 -25.01
N PRO A 45 7.37 10.61 -24.04
CA PRO A 45 6.75 11.91 -24.14
C PRO A 45 7.18 12.56 -25.46
N PRO A 46 6.28 13.23 -26.20
CA PRO A 46 6.69 14.01 -27.34
C PRO A 46 7.72 15.01 -26.84
N LYS A 47 8.86 15.12 -27.54
CA LYS A 47 9.91 16.11 -27.24
C LYS A 47 9.32 17.51 -27.40
N THR A 48 8.70 18.04 -26.37
CA THR A 48 8.36 19.46 -26.27
C THR A 48 9.67 20.22 -26.04
N ARG A 49 10.19 20.79 -27.13
CA ARG A 49 11.21 21.83 -27.05
C ARG A 49 10.64 22.97 -26.20
N LEU A 50 11.32 23.29 -25.10
CA LEU A 50 11.11 24.54 -24.38
C LEU A 50 11.24 25.69 -25.39
N HIS A 51 10.19 26.49 -25.54
CA HIS A 51 10.34 27.85 -26.01
C HIS A 51 9.98 28.79 -24.87
N LEU A 52 11.02 29.50 -24.40
CA LEU A 52 10.91 30.64 -23.52
C LEU A 52 9.91 31.65 -24.09
N ILE A 53 9.14 32.23 -23.18
CA ILE A 53 8.34 33.42 -23.41
C ILE A 53 9.28 34.53 -23.87
N HIS A 54 9.10 35.02 -25.09
CA HIS A 54 9.38 36.42 -25.37
C HIS A 54 8.31 36.99 -26.31
N ASP A 55 7.94 38.19 -25.93
CA ASP A 55 6.95 39.13 -26.43
C ASP A 55 7.19 39.60 -27.88
N ASP A 56 6.21 40.35 -28.39
CA ASP A 56 6.20 41.25 -29.56
C ASP A 56 5.72 40.75 -30.95
N SER A 57 4.46 41.09 -31.26
CA SER A 57 4.02 41.85 -32.46
C SER A 57 3.95 41.20 -33.88
N VAL A 58 2.70 40.98 -34.36
CA VAL A 58 2.15 41.09 -35.76
C VAL A 58 2.74 40.19 -36.91
N PRO A 59 2.16 40.14 -38.15
CA PRO A 59 1.28 39.07 -38.66
C PRO A 59 1.75 38.30 -39.94
N ASP A 60 0.97 37.28 -40.30
CA ASP A 60 0.71 36.75 -41.66
C ASP A 60 1.86 36.11 -42.48
N SER A 61 1.72 34.81 -42.78
CA SER A 61 1.96 34.28 -44.13
C SER A 61 1.46 32.83 -44.20
N GLY A 62 0.35 32.61 -44.90
CA GLY A 62 -0.03 31.26 -45.32
C GLY A 62 0.98 30.65 -46.28
N TYR A 63 1.09 29.31 -46.28
CA TYR A 63 1.37 28.50 -47.46
C TYR A 63 0.88 27.07 -47.20
N ALA A 64 -0.04 26.63 -48.05
CA ALA A 64 -0.39 25.23 -48.27
C ALA A 64 0.72 24.55 -49.09
N SER A 65 0.94 23.26 -48.90
CA SER A 65 1.45 22.36 -49.94
C SER A 65 1.10 20.91 -49.59
N GLU A 66 0.35 20.34 -50.50
CA GLU A 66 -0.06 18.97 -50.73
C GLU A 66 1.12 18.15 -51.32
N SER A 67 1.19 16.86 -51.04
CA SER A 67 1.57 15.86 -52.05
C SER A 67 1.27 14.45 -51.53
N GLU A 68 0.40 13.79 -52.29
CA GLU A 68 0.11 12.36 -52.32
C GLU A 68 1.34 11.56 -52.75
N ASP A 69 1.39 10.28 -52.38
CA ASP A 69 1.95 9.22 -53.23
C ASP A 69 1.29 7.88 -52.84
N GLU A 70 0.55 7.34 -53.80
CA GLU A 70 0.08 5.95 -53.87
C GLU A 70 1.21 5.06 -54.39
N ASP A 71 1.39 3.84 -53.86
CA ASP A 71 1.71 2.67 -54.70
C ASP A 71 1.34 1.34 -54.02
N ASP A 72 0.99 0.39 -54.89
CA ASP A 72 0.19 -0.80 -54.74
C ASP A 72 0.90 -2.04 -54.16
N GLY A 73 0.09 -2.88 -53.50
CA GLY A 73 -0.08 -4.29 -53.87
C GLY A 73 1.03 -5.31 -53.59
N ALA A 74 0.97 -5.96 -52.42
CA ALA A 74 1.36 -7.37 -52.30
C ALA A 74 0.57 -8.09 -51.20
N ASN A 75 -0.42 -8.87 -51.63
CA ASN A 75 -1.25 -9.76 -50.84
C ASN A 75 -0.40 -10.83 -50.12
N ARG A 76 -0.03 -10.57 -48.86
CA ARG A 76 0.28 -11.59 -47.87
C ARG A 76 -0.85 -11.56 -46.85
N ALA A 77 -1.55 -12.68 -46.67
CA ALA A 77 -2.60 -12.84 -45.68
C ALA A 77 -2.08 -12.46 -44.27
N ALA A 78 -2.31 -11.21 -43.89
CA ALA A 78 -2.09 -10.72 -42.54
C ALA A 78 -3.31 -11.12 -41.73
N HIS A 79 -3.14 -12.09 -40.84
CA HIS A 79 -4.14 -12.40 -39.82
C HIS A 79 -4.34 -11.15 -38.94
N PRO A 80 -5.59 -10.73 -38.66
CA PRO A 80 -5.83 -9.52 -37.89
C PRO A 80 -5.36 -9.72 -36.44
N VAL A 81 -4.61 -8.74 -35.94
CA VAL A 81 -4.36 -8.58 -34.50
C VAL A 81 -5.71 -8.27 -33.86
N PRO A 82 -6.17 -9.01 -32.83
CA PRO A 82 -7.48 -8.75 -32.23
C PRO A 82 -7.54 -7.36 -31.61
N ASP A 83 -8.66 -6.68 -31.83
CA ASP A 83 -8.91 -5.37 -31.25
C ASP A 83 -9.10 -5.50 -29.73
N ASP A 84 -8.80 -4.47 -28.93
CA ASP A 84 -8.94 -4.54 -27.45
C ASP A 84 -10.41 -4.81 -27.03
N ALA A 85 -11.35 -4.49 -27.92
CA ALA A 85 -12.78 -4.84 -27.80
C ALA A 85 -13.04 -6.36 -27.83
N ASP A 86 -12.30 -7.13 -28.62
CA ASP A 86 -12.44 -8.60 -28.68
C ASP A 86 -11.91 -9.24 -27.39
N LEU A 87 -10.80 -8.72 -26.87
CA LEU A 87 -10.22 -9.14 -25.59
C LEU A 87 -11.13 -8.79 -24.40
N ALA A 88 -11.74 -7.60 -24.39
CA ALA A 88 -12.72 -7.21 -23.39
C ALA A 88 -13.94 -8.15 -23.36
N THR A 89 -14.38 -8.61 -24.53
CA THR A 89 -15.47 -9.59 -24.65
C THR A 89 -15.09 -10.93 -24.04
N ILE A 90 -13.88 -11.43 -24.30
CA ILE A 90 -13.37 -12.68 -23.71
C ILE A 90 -13.20 -12.56 -22.19
N ARG A 91 -12.70 -11.41 -21.70
CA ARG A 91 -12.55 -11.14 -20.26
C ARG A 91 -13.89 -11.13 -19.52
N ALA A 92 -14.96 -10.67 -20.18
CA ALA A 92 -16.31 -10.61 -19.61
C ALA A 92 -17.06 -11.95 -19.65
N ASP A 93 -16.53 -12.97 -20.35
CA ASP A 93 -17.16 -14.29 -20.46
C ASP A 93 -16.96 -15.11 -19.17
N ALA A 94 -18.05 -15.24 -18.40
CA ALA A 94 -18.07 -15.98 -17.14
C ALA A 94 -17.79 -17.48 -17.31
N TYR A 95 -18.13 -18.07 -18.46
CA TYR A 95 -17.87 -19.47 -18.74
C TYR A 95 -16.37 -19.70 -18.96
N GLU A 96 -15.73 -18.88 -19.78
CA GLU A 96 -14.29 -18.95 -20.04
C GLU A 96 -13.45 -18.68 -18.79
N ARG A 97 -13.89 -17.74 -17.96
CA ARG A 97 -13.29 -17.47 -16.65
C ARG A 97 -13.43 -18.67 -15.71
N THR A 98 -14.63 -19.25 -15.62
CA THR A 98 -14.88 -20.45 -14.81
C THR A 98 -14.01 -21.62 -15.28
N PHE A 99 -13.90 -21.80 -16.59
CA PHE A 99 -13.06 -22.83 -17.19
C PHE A 99 -11.58 -22.65 -16.81
N ALA A 100 -11.05 -21.42 -16.91
CA ALA A 100 -9.68 -21.12 -16.52
C ALA A 100 -9.41 -21.42 -15.03
N VAL A 101 -10.32 -21.01 -14.14
CA VAL A 101 -10.22 -21.29 -12.68
C VAL A 101 -10.27 -22.79 -12.39
N GLN A 102 -11.19 -23.52 -13.02
CA GLN A 102 -11.29 -24.98 -12.87
C GLN A 102 -10.05 -25.69 -13.40
N TRP A 103 -9.48 -25.19 -14.50
CA TRP A 103 -8.25 -25.72 -15.07
C TRP A 103 -7.06 -25.51 -14.13
N LEU A 104 -6.84 -24.29 -13.64
CA LEU A 104 -5.77 -23.97 -12.67
C LEU A 104 -5.91 -24.80 -11.39
N THR A 105 -7.13 -24.87 -10.82
CA THR A 105 -7.43 -25.72 -9.65
C THR A 105 -7.11 -27.18 -9.93
N GLY A 106 -7.49 -27.67 -11.11
CA GLY A 106 -7.22 -29.03 -11.55
C GLY A 106 -5.74 -29.33 -11.79
N LEU A 107 -4.95 -28.33 -12.21
CA LEU A 107 -3.50 -28.43 -12.38
C LEU A 107 -2.79 -28.54 -11.03
N VAL A 108 -3.15 -27.68 -10.07
CA VAL A 108 -2.66 -27.72 -8.68
C VAL A 108 -3.01 -29.06 -8.02
N ALA A 109 -4.25 -29.52 -8.15
CA ALA A 109 -4.69 -30.80 -7.56
C ALA A 109 -3.95 -32.02 -8.13
N ARG A 110 -3.34 -31.90 -9.32
CA ARG A 110 -2.57 -32.96 -9.98
C ARG A 110 -1.07 -32.78 -9.83
N SER A 111 -0.61 -31.76 -9.11
CA SER A 111 0.80 -31.39 -8.95
C SER A 111 1.70 -32.56 -8.54
N ALA A 112 1.26 -33.39 -7.59
CA ALA A 112 1.97 -34.60 -7.16
C ALA A 112 2.28 -35.60 -8.29
N LYS A 113 1.54 -35.59 -9.40
CA LYS A 113 1.75 -36.49 -10.55
C LYS A 113 2.70 -35.93 -11.61
N TRP A 114 2.98 -34.63 -11.59
CA TRP A 114 3.78 -33.99 -12.62
C TRP A 114 4.98 -33.20 -12.09
N LEU A 115 5.05 -32.90 -10.78
CA LEU A 115 6.14 -32.13 -10.15
C LEU A 115 7.50 -32.85 -10.14
N GLY A 116 7.54 -34.14 -9.75
CA GLY A 116 8.83 -34.85 -9.57
C GLY A 116 9.82 -34.08 -8.67
N ASP A 117 11.13 -34.26 -8.90
CA ASP A 117 12.24 -33.45 -8.33
C ASP A 117 12.68 -32.32 -9.31
N ASP A 118 11.75 -31.80 -10.10
CA ASP A 118 12.04 -30.83 -11.16
C ASP A 118 11.77 -29.39 -10.68
N ASP A 119 12.85 -28.65 -10.39
CA ASP A 119 12.80 -27.25 -9.92
C ASP A 119 12.00 -26.34 -10.87
N GLU A 120 12.00 -26.60 -12.19
CA GLU A 120 11.23 -25.80 -13.16
C GLU A 120 9.72 -26.01 -12.99
N ARG A 121 9.31 -27.21 -12.58
CA ARG A 121 7.90 -27.55 -12.35
C ARG A 121 7.40 -27.06 -11.00
N CYS A 122 8.27 -26.99 -10.00
CA CYS A 122 7.99 -26.31 -8.74
C CYS A 122 7.69 -24.82 -8.97
N ALA A 123 8.53 -24.12 -9.72
CA ALA A 123 8.28 -22.71 -10.08
C ALA A 123 6.97 -22.52 -10.85
N LEU A 124 6.58 -23.50 -11.68
CA LEU A 124 5.31 -23.48 -12.41
C LEU A 124 4.09 -23.62 -11.49
N LEU A 125 4.20 -24.39 -10.41
CA LEU A 125 3.15 -24.52 -9.41
C LEU A 125 2.94 -23.21 -8.65
N ASP A 126 4.03 -22.52 -8.32
CA ASP A 126 3.95 -21.21 -7.67
C ASP A 126 3.22 -20.19 -8.55
N GLU A 127 3.56 -20.12 -9.85
CA GLU A 127 2.87 -19.26 -10.82
C GLU A 127 1.39 -19.64 -10.99
N THR A 128 1.09 -20.94 -11.03
CA THR A 128 -0.30 -21.45 -11.10
C THR A 128 -1.11 -21.03 -9.87
N THR A 129 -0.51 -21.14 -8.68
CA THR A 129 -1.14 -20.79 -7.41
C THR A 129 -1.34 -19.28 -7.30
N ALA A 130 -0.37 -18.49 -7.76
CA ALA A 130 -0.48 -17.03 -7.83
C ALA A 130 -1.63 -16.59 -8.76
N LEU A 131 -1.77 -17.21 -9.94
CA LEU A 131 -2.89 -16.94 -10.85
C LEU A 131 -4.24 -17.32 -10.24
N LEU A 132 -4.33 -18.49 -9.59
CA LEU A 132 -5.56 -18.93 -8.92
C LEU A 132 -5.98 -17.98 -7.79
N ALA A 133 -5.00 -17.49 -7.00
CA ALA A 133 -5.24 -16.48 -5.98
C ALA A 133 -5.71 -15.15 -6.57
N ALA A 134 -5.14 -14.73 -7.70
CA ALA A 134 -5.55 -13.52 -8.40
C ALA A 134 -7.00 -13.62 -8.92
N PHE A 135 -7.44 -14.77 -9.41
CA PHE A 135 -8.85 -15.00 -9.77
C PHE A 135 -9.78 -14.92 -8.56
N ALA A 136 -9.39 -15.52 -7.43
CA ALA A 136 -10.17 -15.47 -6.18
C ALA A 136 -10.29 -14.05 -5.60
N GLY A 137 -9.28 -13.20 -5.83
CA GLY A 137 -9.28 -11.79 -5.41
C GLY A 137 -10.19 -10.87 -6.24
N GLN A 138 -10.73 -11.32 -7.38
CA GLN A 138 -11.61 -10.50 -8.24
C GLN A 138 -13.12 -10.71 -8.01
N ASP A 139 -13.54 -11.70 -7.22
CA ASP A 139 -14.97 -12.05 -7.08
C ASP A 139 -15.75 -11.25 -6.03
N ARG A 140 -15.13 -10.28 -5.34
CA ARG A 140 -15.86 -9.29 -4.54
C ARG A 140 -15.20 -7.92 -4.66
N PRO A 141 -15.93 -6.85 -5.04
CA PRO A 141 -15.46 -5.53 -4.72
C PRO A 141 -15.23 -5.49 -3.21
N GLU A 142 -14.06 -5.01 -2.75
CA GLU A 142 -13.88 -4.70 -1.33
C GLU A 142 -14.93 -3.64 -0.99
N GLU A 143 -16.04 -4.04 -0.37
CA GLU A 143 -17.08 -3.11 0.01
C GLU A 143 -16.61 -2.23 1.18
N ALA A 144 -17.18 -1.04 1.30
CA ALA A 144 -16.96 -0.24 2.50
C ALA A 144 -17.46 -1.01 3.73
N VAL A 145 -16.63 -1.12 4.77
CA VAL A 145 -16.95 -1.86 5.99
C VAL A 145 -16.93 -0.91 7.17
N THR A 146 -18.06 -0.81 7.86
CA THR A 146 -18.09 -0.14 9.17
C THR A 146 -17.73 -1.14 10.26
N ARG A 147 -16.68 -0.84 11.03
CA ARG A 147 -16.21 -1.64 12.16
C ARG A 147 -16.51 -0.93 13.47
N ARG A 148 -16.91 -1.71 14.47
CA ARG A 148 -16.99 -1.28 15.86
C ARG A 148 -15.91 -1.99 16.65
N LEU A 149 -14.99 -1.22 17.20
CA LEU A 149 -13.82 -1.70 17.92
C LEU A 149 -13.92 -1.26 19.38
N ALA A 150 -13.57 -2.15 20.30
CA ALA A 150 -13.62 -1.91 21.73
C ALA A 150 -12.25 -2.17 22.35
N PHE A 151 -11.70 -1.17 23.05
CA PHE A 151 -10.39 -1.22 23.69
C PHE A 151 -10.50 -0.84 25.15
N ALA A 152 -10.58 -1.82 26.05
CA ALA A 152 -10.66 -1.58 27.51
C ALA A 152 -11.69 -0.48 27.91
N GLY A 153 -12.89 -0.51 27.33
CA GLY A 153 -13.95 0.46 27.58
C GLY A 153 -13.96 1.69 26.66
N VAL A 154 -13.00 1.81 25.74
CA VAL A 154 -13.02 2.79 24.64
C VAL A 154 -13.64 2.16 23.40
N GLU A 155 -14.86 2.56 23.10
CA GLU A 155 -15.56 2.16 21.87
C GLU A 155 -15.19 3.09 20.72
N VAL A 156 -14.97 2.57 19.52
CA VAL A 156 -14.67 3.34 18.30
C VAL A 156 -15.47 2.77 17.14
N GLU A 157 -16.13 3.64 16.38
CA GLU A 157 -16.75 3.27 15.10
C GLU A 157 -15.91 3.83 13.95
N LEU A 158 -15.44 2.96 13.05
CA LEU A 158 -14.62 3.34 11.90
C LEU A 158 -15.26 2.84 10.62
N ASN A 159 -15.06 3.57 9.54
CA ASN A 159 -15.35 3.14 8.19
C ASN A 159 -14.06 2.85 7.42
N ASP A 160 -13.86 1.59 7.05
CA ASP A 160 -12.91 1.18 6.02
C ASP A 160 -13.56 1.40 4.65
N ALA A 161 -12.83 2.00 3.71
CA ALA A 161 -13.31 2.18 2.35
C ALA A 161 -12.59 1.23 1.37
N PRO A 162 -13.22 0.92 0.22
CA PRO A 162 -12.60 0.14 -0.85
C PRO A 162 -11.27 0.77 -1.26
N LEU A 163 -10.28 -0.06 -1.58
CA LEU A 163 -9.10 0.42 -2.29
C LEU A 163 -9.47 0.71 -3.75
N THR A 164 -9.05 1.86 -4.25
CA THR A 164 -9.21 2.18 -5.68
C THR A 164 -8.21 1.35 -6.48
N VAL A 165 -8.71 0.53 -7.40
CA VAL A 165 -7.86 -0.29 -8.28
C VAL A 165 -6.92 0.61 -9.08
N GLY A 166 -5.62 0.39 -8.97
CA GLY A 166 -4.58 1.15 -9.67
C GLY A 166 -3.97 2.29 -8.86
N ASP A 167 -4.51 2.64 -7.71
CA ASP A 167 -3.92 3.63 -6.81
C ASP A 167 -3.34 2.96 -5.55
N HIS A 168 -2.05 2.71 -5.56
CA HIS A 168 -1.31 2.17 -4.41
C HIS A 168 -1.18 3.13 -3.21
N THR A 169 -1.53 4.41 -3.36
CA THR A 169 -1.38 5.41 -2.29
C THR A 169 -2.61 5.49 -1.38
N CYS A 170 -3.74 4.91 -1.78
CA CYS A 170 -4.98 4.92 -1.00
C CYS A 170 -5.09 3.79 0.05
N VAL A 171 -4.00 3.07 0.35
CA VAL A 171 -3.99 1.95 1.33
C VAL A 171 -4.42 2.36 2.74
N GLY A 172 -4.33 3.65 3.08
CA GLY A 172 -4.82 4.20 4.35
C GLY A 172 -6.36 4.22 4.49
N LEU A 173 -7.11 3.89 3.42
CA LEU A 173 -8.56 3.73 3.50
C LEU A 173 -9.00 2.52 4.32
N GLN A 174 -8.08 1.60 4.60
CA GLN A 174 -8.30 0.42 5.44
C GLN A 174 -7.57 0.54 6.78
N SER A 175 -8.16 -0.06 7.81
CA SER A 175 -7.51 -0.21 9.11
C SER A 175 -6.54 -1.38 9.10
N TRP A 176 -5.27 -1.08 9.34
CA TRP A 176 -4.18 -2.05 9.45
C TRP A 176 -4.00 -2.52 10.89
N ALA A 177 -3.45 -3.71 11.05
CA ALA A 177 -3.43 -4.42 12.32
C ALA A 177 -2.59 -3.73 13.38
N GLY A 178 -1.47 -3.10 13.00
CA GLY A 178 -0.64 -2.31 13.88
C GLY A 178 -1.45 -1.21 14.59
N SER A 179 -2.39 -0.56 13.90
CA SER A 179 -3.23 0.48 14.51
C SER A 179 -4.14 -0.07 15.62
N ILE A 180 -4.72 -1.26 15.43
CA ILE A 180 -5.58 -1.94 16.42
C ILE A 180 -4.75 -2.38 17.64
N VAL A 181 -3.57 -2.92 17.37
CA VAL A 181 -2.63 -3.38 18.39
C VAL A 181 -2.12 -2.21 19.23
N LEU A 182 -1.68 -1.13 18.59
CA LEU A 182 -1.21 0.06 19.28
C LEU A 182 -2.35 0.74 20.05
N ALA A 183 -3.57 0.85 19.48
CA ALA A 183 -4.75 1.32 20.21
C ALA A 183 -4.98 0.52 21.51
N THR A 184 -4.88 -0.81 21.46
CA THR A 184 -5.01 -1.68 22.64
C THR A 184 -3.97 -1.32 23.71
N ARG A 185 -2.72 -1.06 23.31
CA ARG A 185 -1.63 -0.67 24.22
C ARG A 185 -1.85 0.72 24.82
N LEU A 186 -2.28 1.69 24.01
CA LEU A 186 -2.61 3.04 24.47
C LEU A 186 -3.69 3.00 25.56
N CYS A 187 -4.74 2.19 25.37
CA CYS A 187 -5.80 2.01 26.36
C CYS A 187 -5.33 1.32 27.64
N ALA A 188 -4.38 0.38 27.55
CA ALA A 188 -3.86 -0.32 28.71
C ALA A 188 -3.00 0.58 29.62
N ALA A 189 -2.28 1.55 29.05
CA ALA A 189 -1.37 2.42 29.80
C ALA A 189 -1.29 3.84 29.20
N PRO A 190 -2.39 4.63 29.24
CA PRO A 190 -2.42 5.96 28.61
C PRO A 190 -1.36 6.91 29.20
N GLY A 191 -1.06 6.77 30.50
CA GLY A 191 -0.02 7.54 31.16
C GLY A 191 1.39 7.30 30.60
N ALA A 192 1.74 6.04 30.36
CA ALA A 192 3.03 5.68 29.78
C ALA A 192 3.12 6.08 28.30
N ALA A 193 1.98 6.17 27.61
CA ALA A 193 1.92 6.62 26.22
C ALA A 193 2.08 8.14 26.04
N GLY A 194 2.22 8.91 27.12
CA GLY A 194 2.28 10.39 27.07
C GLY A 194 0.91 11.06 26.94
N LEU A 195 -0.19 10.33 27.16
CA LEU A 195 -1.57 10.85 27.06
C LEU A 195 -2.06 11.38 28.41
N VAL A 196 -1.33 12.32 29.02
CA VAL A 196 -1.63 12.91 30.34
C VAL A 196 -1.69 14.43 30.26
N GLY A 197 -2.67 15.04 30.93
CA GLY A 197 -2.82 16.49 30.98
C GLY A 197 -3.43 17.04 29.71
N GLN A 198 -2.68 17.88 28.99
CA GLN A 198 -3.12 18.53 27.74
C GLN A 198 -2.01 18.44 26.68
N PRO A 199 -1.58 17.23 26.29
CA PRO A 199 -0.46 17.06 25.37
C PRO A 199 -0.84 17.47 23.95
N ARG A 200 0.16 17.92 23.17
CA ARG A 200 0.08 17.97 21.71
C ARG A 200 0.42 16.60 21.16
N VAL A 201 -0.51 15.99 20.43
CA VAL A 201 -0.35 14.65 19.88
C VAL A 201 -0.48 14.69 18.36
N LEU A 202 0.48 14.07 17.67
CA LEU A 202 0.50 13.94 16.22
C LEU A 202 0.39 12.46 15.83
N GLU A 203 -0.49 12.13 14.88
CA GLU A 203 -0.47 10.84 14.20
C GLU A 203 0.08 11.03 12.78
N LEU A 204 1.16 10.32 12.47
CA LEU A 204 1.76 10.26 11.14
C LEU A 204 1.22 9.03 10.41
N GLY A 205 0.65 9.22 9.21
CA GLY A 205 0.08 8.13 8.42
C GLY A 205 -1.18 7.58 9.09
N ALA A 206 -2.10 8.48 9.43
CA ALA A 206 -3.26 8.20 10.26
C ALA A 206 -4.24 7.20 9.61
N GLY A 207 -4.25 7.08 8.28
CA GLY A 207 -5.17 6.18 7.59
C GLY A 207 -6.62 6.46 7.95
N THR A 208 -7.27 5.52 8.63
CA THR A 208 -8.65 5.67 9.11
C THR A 208 -8.81 6.60 10.32
N GLY A 209 -7.71 7.00 10.98
CA GLY A 209 -7.67 7.88 12.15
C GLY A 209 -7.86 7.16 13.49
N LEU A 210 -7.72 5.83 13.53
CA LEU A 210 -8.00 5.01 14.72
C LEU A 210 -7.23 5.50 15.95
N LEU A 211 -5.91 5.71 15.86
CA LEU A 211 -5.12 6.07 17.02
C LEU A 211 -5.46 7.46 17.52
N SER A 212 -5.66 8.43 16.62
CA SER A 212 -6.11 9.77 17.00
C SER A 212 -7.45 9.77 17.72
N ILE A 213 -8.41 8.96 17.26
CA ILE A 213 -9.72 8.84 17.91
C ILE A 213 -9.58 8.22 19.29
N VAL A 214 -8.80 7.13 19.42
CA VAL A 214 -8.54 6.47 20.71
C VAL A 214 -7.82 7.42 21.67
N ALA A 215 -6.76 8.10 21.21
CA ALA A 215 -6.01 9.06 22.01
C ALA A 215 -6.90 10.20 22.49
N LYS A 216 -7.82 10.71 21.64
CA LYS A 216 -8.76 11.76 22.04
C LYS A 216 -9.75 11.29 23.09
N LYS A 217 -10.23 10.05 23.00
CA LYS A 217 -11.14 9.45 24.00
C LYS A 217 -10.43 9.22 25.34
N LEU A 218 -9.17 8.79 25.32
CA LEU A 218 -8.36 8.59 26.51
C LEU A 218 -7.94 9.91 27.18
N CYS A 219 -7.66 10.94 26.37
CA CYS A 219 -7.21 12.25 26.84
C CYS A 219 -8.01 13.38 26.15
N PRO A 220 -9.22 13.73 26.66
CA PRO A 220 -10.05 14.77 26.05
C PRO A 220 -9.37 16.15 25.96
N GLY A 221 -8.41 16.42 26.86
CA GLY A 221 -7.60 17.64 26.87
C GLY A 221 -6.49 17.70 25.82
N ALA A 222 -6.19 16.59 25.13
CA ALA A 222 -5.14 16.56 24.11
C ALA A 222 -5.51 17.40 22.88
N ALA A 223 -4.52 18.14 22.36
CA ALA A 223 -4.58 18.79 21.06
C ALA A 223 -4.04 17.83 20.00
N LEU A 224 -4.95 17.22 19.23
CA LEU A 224 -4.64 16.12 18.32
C LEU A 224 -4.64 16.59 16.86
N VAL A 225 -3.59 16.19 16.15
CA VAL A 225 -3.45 16.36 14.70
C VAL A 225 -3.26 14.99 14.07
N ALA A 226 -4.18 14.59 13.19
CA ALA A 226 -4.06 13.37 12.39
C ALA A 226 -3.58 13.76 10.99
N THR A 227 -2.50 13.14 10.52
CA THR A 227 -1.92 13.46 9.22
C THR A 227 -1.78 12.26 8.31
N ASP A 228 -2.00 12.48 7.02
CA ASP A 228 -1.80 11.52 5.95
C ASP A 228 -1.44 12.27 4.66
N TYR A 229 -1.08 11.54 3.60
CA TYR A 229 -0.76 12.10 2.29
C TYR A 229 -1.98 12.13 1.38
N HIS A 230 -2.75 11.04 1.34
CA HIS A 230 -3.74 10.84 0.29
C HIS A 230 -5.06 11.58 0.58
N ALA A 231 -5.59 12.33 -0.39
CA ALA A 231 -6.77 13.18 -0.19
C ALA A 231 -8.02 12.39 0.24
N ASP A 232 -8.27 11.22 -0.35
CA ASP A 232 -9.42 10.39 0.03
C ASP A 232 -9.23 9.76 1.41
N VAL A 233 -7.99 9.47 1.80
CA VAL A 233 -7.67 8.95 3.14
C VAL A 233 -7.95 10.02 4.18
N LEU A 234 -7.51 11.26 3.94
CA LEU A 234 -7.80 12.41 4.79
C LEU A 234 -9.30 12.67 4.90
N ALA A 235 -10.04 12.62 3.79
CA ALA A 235 -11.48 12.78 3.78
C ALA A 235 -12.18 11.66 4.59
N ASN A 236 -11.71 10.42 4.46
CA ASN A 236 -12.22 9.29 5.26
C ASN A 236 -11.92 9.44 6.75
N CYS A 237 -10.67 9.79 7.10
CA CYS A 237 -10.24 10.07 8.46
C CYS A 237 -11.11 11.15 9.11
N ALA A 238 -11.38 12.27 8.40
CA ALA A 238 -12.24 13.33 8.91
C ALA A 238 -13.68 12.86 9.19
N ARG A 239 -14.24 12.01 8.32
CA ARG A 239 -15.55 11.38 8.57
C ARG A 239 -15.54 10.48 9.79
N ASN A 240 -14.51 9.64 9.94
CA ASN A 240 -14.36 8.75 11.10
C ASN A 240 -14.23 9.54 12.41
N VAL A 241 -13.47 10.65 12.41
CA VAL A 241 -13.39 11.56 13.55
C VAL A 241 -14.78 12.13 13.88
N ALA A 242 -15.51 12.63 12.89
CA ALA A 242 -16.84 13.20 13.10
C ALA A 242 -17.85 12.17 13.66
N THR A 243 -17.81 10.92 13.19
CA THR A 243 -18.64 9.82 13.73
C THR A 243 -18.40 9.59 15.21
N ASN A 244 -17.17 9.72 15.68
CA ASN A 244 -16.81 9.45 17.08
C ASN A 244 -16.98 10.66 18.00
N PHE A 245 -17.03 11.86 17.45
CA PHE A 245 -17.15 13.11 18.20
C PHE A 245 -18.18 14.05 17.54
N PRO A 246 -19.48 13.75 17.66
CA PRO A 246 -20.52 14.62 17.13
C PRO A 246 -20.49 15.96 17.89
N GLY A 247 -20.06 17.02 17.21
CA GLY A 247 -19.92 18.34 17.80
C GLY A 247 -19.61 19.40 16.74
N PRO A 248 -19.77 20.70 17.08
CA PRO A 248 -19.59 21.79 16.13
C PRO A 248 -18.11 22.08 15.79
N ALA A 249 -17.18 21.59 16.61
CA ALA A 249 -15.74 21.78 16.41
C ALA A 249 -15.04 20.42 16.28
N PRO A 250 -14.01 20.30 15.41
CA PRO A 250 -13.31 19.05 15.22
C PRO A 250 -12.54 18.68 16.49
N ALA A 251 -12.82 17.50 17.04
CA ALA A 251 -12.10 16.98 18.20
C ALA A 251 -10.64 16.60 17.89
N VAL A 252 -10.36 16.30 16.62
CA VAL A 252 -9.04 16.01 16.04
C VAL A 252 -8.91 16.83 14.76
N HIS A 253 -7.80 17.53 14.58
CA HIS A 253 -7.51 18.27 13.35
C HIS A 253 -6.91 17.34 12.31
N VAL A 254 -7.54 17.19 11.15
CA VAL A 254 -7.04 16.35 10.06
C VAL A 254 -6.33 17.24 9.04
N ALA A 255 -5.07 16.93 8.71
CA ALA A 255 -4.26 17.74 7.80
C ALA A 255 -3.38 16.89 6.88
N ALA A 256 -3.10 17.41 5.67
CA ALA A 256 -2.16 16.77 4.76
C ALA A 256 -0.71 16.94 5.25
N PHE A 257 0.08 15.88 5.16
CA PHE A 257 1.52 15.95 5.43
C PHE A 257 2.28 14.93 4.57
N ASP A 258 3.01 15.44 3.60
CA ASP A 258 3.91 14.66 2.74
C ASP A 258 5.30 14.58 3.39
N TRP A 259 5.77 13.37 3.71
CA TRP A 259 7.10 13.20 4.32
C TRP A 259 8.23 13.39 3.32
N GLU A 260 7.99 13.19 2.03
CA GLU A 260 8.99 13.41 0.98
C GLU A 260 9.21 14.91 0.77
N HIS A 261 8.13 15.71 0.82
CA HIS A 261 8.15 17.17 0.67
C HIS A 261 7.46 17.88 1.83
N PRO A 262 8.03 17.85 3.06
CA PRO A 262 7.33 18.29 4.26
C PRO A 262 7.13 19.80 4.32
N ALA A 263 5.89 20.20 4.57
CA ALA A 263 5.50 21.58 4.84
C ALA A 263 5.15 21.77 6.33
N TYR A 264 6.01 22.47 7.07
CA TYR A 264 5.84 22.71 8.52
C TYR A 264 5.01 23.97 8.83
N ALA A 265 3.93 24.18 8.09
CA ALA A 265 2.97 25.24 8.38
C ALA A 265 1.99 24.80 9.48
N ALA A 266 1.27 25.74 10.10
CA ALA A 266 0.26 25.41 11.10
C ALA A 266 -0.74 24.35 10.56
N PRO A 267 -1.06 23.29 11.33
CA PRO A 267 -0.75 23.09 12.76
C PRO A 267 0.58 22.37 13.07
N LEU A 268 1.44 22.12 12.07
CA LEU A 268 2.72 21.40 12.16
C LEU A 268 3.92 22.35 12.36
N ASP A 269 3.67 23.60 12.72
CA ASP A 269 4.67 24.64 12.94
C ASP A 269 5.36 24.56 14.31
N ALA A 270 4.79 23.78 15.24
CA ALA A 270 5.30 23.58 16.59
C ALA A 270 5.40 22.09 16.97
N PRO A 271 6.34 21.72 17.86
CA PRO A 271 6.55 20.33 18.27
C PRO A 271 5.36 19.70 19.02
N PHE A 272 5.38 18.37 19.10
CA PHE A 272 4.39 17.50 19.73
C PHE A 272 5.02 16.71 20.88
N ASP A 273 4.25 16.51 21.95
CA ASP A 273 4.66 15.74 23.13
C ASP A 273 4.58 14.24 22.86
N THR A 274 3.63 13.82 22.03
CA THR A 274 3.49 12.43 21.58
C THR A 274 3.34 12.38 20.07
N ILE A 275 4.11 11.52 19.42
CA ILE A 275 3.92 11.15 18.02
C ILE A 275 3.52 9.67 17.95
N LEU A 276 2.54 9.34 17.12
CA LEU A 276 2.03 8.00 16.91
C LEU A 276 2.17 7.64 15.43
N ALA A 277 2.57 6.40 15.12
CA ALA A 277 2.58 5.87 13.77
C ALA A 277 2.32 4.35 13.80
N ALA A 278 1.49 3.85 12.90
CA ALA A 278 1.21 2.42 12.77
C ALA A 278 1.27 1.96 11.31
N ASP A 279 2.09 0.94 11.04
CA ASP A 279 2.26 0.33 9.73
C ASP A 279 2.61 1.33 8.61
N VAL A 280 3.34 2.39 8.96
CA VAL A 280 3.74 3.47 8.04
C VAL A 280 4.94 3.12 7.14
N VAL A 281 5.74 2.14 7.53
CA VAL A 281 6.92 1.69 6.77
C VAL A 281 6.57 0.45 5.97
N TYR A 282 6.10 0.67 4.73
CA TYR A 282 5.83 -0.39 3.75
C TYR A 282 6.68 -0.24 2.47
N HIS A 283 7.57 0.75 2.44
CA HIS A 283 8.56 0.98 1.40
C HIS A 283 9.87 1.47 2.05
N PRO A 284 11.06 1.08 1.55
CA PRO A 284 12.35 1.45 2.18
C PRO A 284 12.54 2.96 2.38
N ALA A 285 12.03 3.78 1.47
CA ALA A 285 12.14 5.24 1.56
C ALA A 285 11.36 5.85 2.74
N HIS A 286 10.30 5.18 3.24
CA HIS A 286 9.41 5.76 4.24
C HIS A 286 10.13 6.01 5.57
N ALA A 287 10.93 5.07 6.05
CA ALA A 287 11.69 5.26 7.27
C ALA A 287 12.65 6.48 7.14
N ALA A 288 13.33 6.59 5.99
CA ALA A 288 14.27 7.66 5.71
C ALA A 288 13.59 9.05 5.62
N TRP A 289 12.38 9.14 5.05
CA TRP A 289 11.59 10.38 5.01
C TRP A 289 10.98 10.73 6.37
N LEU A 290 10.54 9.72 7.13
CA LEU A 290 9.86 9.91 8.41
C LEU A 290 10.81 10.46 9.48
N LYS A 291 12.06 9.97 9.53
CA LYS A 291 13.05 10.38 10.55
C LYS A 291 13.23 11.90 10.67
N PRO A 292 13.56 12.66 9.61
CA PRO A 292 13.73 14.11 9.72
C PRO A 292 12.43 14.83 10.11
N CYS A 293 11.26 14.29 9.70
CA CYS A 293 9.97 14.83 10.13
C CYS A 293 9.79 14.69 11.65
N VAL A 294 10.08 13.51 12.21
CA VAL A 294 10.00 13.25 13.66
C VAL A 294 11.04 14.08 14.41
N GLU A 295 12.28 14.20 13.91
CA GLU A 295 13.31 15.07 14.52
C GLU A 295 12.89 16.54 14.57
N ARG A 296 12.12 17.00 13.58
CA ARG A 296 11.60 18.38 13.55
C ARG A 296 10.38 18.59 14.44
N LEU A 297 9.53 17.57 14.55
CA LEU A 297 8.19 17.66 15.14
C LEU A 297 8.11 17.09 16.56
N LEU A 298 9.07 16.30 17.04
CA LEU A 298 9.06 15.75 18.39
C LEU A 298 9.64 16.76 19.40
N ALA A 299 8.88 17.05 20.45
CA ALA A 299 9.38 17.86 21.57
C ALA A 299 10.58 17.17 22.25
N ARG A 300 11.44 17.95 22.91
CA ARG A 300 12.68 17.44 23.56
C ARG A 300 12.42 16.37 24.62
N HIS A 301 11.26 16.42 25.26
CA HIS A 301 10.80 15.43 26.24
C HIS A 301 9.64 14.59 25.73
N GLY A 302 9.37 14.66 24.42
CA GLY A 302 8.30 13.92 23.79
C GLY A 302 8.67 12.46 23.53
N VAL A 303 7.64 11.65 23.28
CA VAL A 303 7.76 10.24 22.93
C VAL A 303 7.19 9.98 21.54
N PHE A 304 7.92 9.21 20.74
CA PHE A 304 7.44 8.71 19.45
C PHE A 304 7.20 7.20 19.54
N TRP A 305 5.94 6.81 19.36
CA TRP A 305 5.52 5.41 19.28
C TRP A 305 5.32 5.01 17.83
N MET A 306 6.05 3.99 17.40
CA MET A 306 5.87 3.41 16.08
C MET A 306 5.67 1.91 16.18
N ILE A 307 4.64 1.38 15.52
CA ILE A 307 4.45 -0.06 15.39
C ILE A 307 4.54 -0.48 13.92
N VAL A 308 5.20 -1.61 13.68
CA VAL A 308 5.31 -2.23 12.35
C VAL A 308 4.94 -3.70 12.43
N ALA A 309 4.20 -4.18 11.43
CA ALA A 309 3.97 -5.60 11.21
C ALA A 309 5.27 -6.31 10.78
N LEU A 310 5.55 -7.46 11.39
CA LEU A 310 6.66 -8.33 11.03
C LEU A 310 6.19 -9.35 10.00
N ARG A 311 6.84 -9.38 8.84
CA ARG A 311 6.58 -10.33 7.77
C ARG A 311 7.87 -11.07 7.42
N SER A 312 7.80 -12.39 7.44
CA SER A 312 8.94 -13.26 7.18
C SER A 312 9.08 -13.65 5.71
N THR A 313 8.14 -13.24 4.86
CA THR A 313 8.14 -13.53 3.42
C THR A 313 7.46 -12.40 2.64
N GLY A 314 7.81 -12.29 1.36
CA GLY A 314 7.15 -11.39 0.40
C GLY A 314 7.76 -9.99 0.34
N ARG A 315 7.12 -9.09 -0.41
CA ARG A 315 7.66 -7.75 -0.75
C ARG A 315 7.91 -6.81 0.45
N HIS A 316 7.44 -7.20 1.63
CA HIS A 316 7.53 -6.43 2.87
C HIS A 316 8.46 -7.09 3.90
N GLU A 317 9.13 -8.18 3.53
CA GLU A 317 10.19 -8.79 4.33
C GLU A 317 11.34 -7.80 4.54
N GLY A 318 11.92 -7.76 5.74
CA GLY A 318 13.05 -6.88 6.03
C GLY A 318 12.70 -5.42 6.37
N LEU A 319 11.43 -5.01 6.28
CA LEU A 319 11.06 -3.60 6.48
C LEU A 319 11.19 -3.12 7.93
N ALA A 320 11.06 -4.02 8.90
CA ALA A 320 11.24 -3.67 10.31
C ALA A 320 12.72 -3.41 10.63
N GLU A 321 13.63 -4.07 9.92
CA GLU A 321 15.07 -3.88 9.99
C GLU A 321 15.47 -2.51 9.41
N MET A 322 14.79 -2.03 8.36
CA MET A 322 15.00 -0.68 7.84
C MET A 322 14.75 0.41 8.89
N VAL A 323 13.81 0.18 9.82
CA VAL A 323 13.60 1.08 10.95
C VAL A 323 14.81 1.07 11.87
N ASP A 324 15.38 -0.09 12.19
CA ASP A 324 16.58 -0.19 13.03
C ASP A 324 17.82 0.45 12.36
N GLU A 325 17.90 0.39 11.03
CA GLU A 325 18.99 1.03 10.26
C GLU A 325 18.89 2.56 10.29
N VAL A 326 17.67 3.09 10.19
CA VAL A 326 17.43 4.54 10.13
C VAL A 326 17.44 5.17 11.53
N PHE A 327 16.86 4.50 12.52
CA PHE A 327 16.77 4.99 13.90
C PHE A 327 17.78 4.27 14.78
N PRO A 328 18.87 4.95 15.22
CA PRO A 328 19.89 4.30 16.05
C PRO A 328 19.32 3.90 17.41
N SER A 329 19.90 2.87 18.04
CA SER A 329 19.57 2.55 19.43
C SER A 329 20.13 3.60 20.39
N ALA A 330 19.45 3.79 21.53
CA ALA A 330 19.92 4.69 22.59
C ALA A 330 21.32 4.31 23.09
N GLU A 331 21.66 3.02 23.10
CA GLU A 331 23.00 2.53 23.44
C GLU A 331 24.05 2.96 22.41
N ALA A 332 23.76 2.81 21.12
CA ALA A 332 24.67 3.22 20.05
C ALA A 332 24.96 4.72 20.09
N VAL A 333 23.93 5.55 20.35
CA VAL A 333 24.10 7.01 20.52
C VAL A 333 25.04 7.32 21.68
N ARG A 334 24.82 6.72 22.85
CA ARG A 334 25.66 6.94 24.05
C ARG A 334 27.11 6.51 23.85
N VAL A 335 27.34 5.39 23.14
CA VAL A 335 28.70 4.87 22.86
C VAL A 335 29.44 5.76 21.87
N SER A 336 28.75 6.34 20.89
CA SER A 336 29.37 7.18 19.86
C SER A 336 29.98 8.48 20.41
N GLY A 337 29.63 8.89 21.64
CA GLY A 337 30.22 10.06 22.32
C GLY A 337 29.97 11.38 21.60
N GLY A 338 28.95 11.43 20.73
CA GLY A 338 28.60 12.61 19.95
C GLY A 338 28.27 13.81 20.83
N VAL A 339 28.66 15.00 20.39
CA VAL A 339 28.38 16.26 21.09
C VAL A 339 26.97 16.74 20.70
N GLY A 340 25.92 16.02 21.11
CA GLY A 340 24.54 16.42 20.79
C GLY A 340 23.46 15.40 21.16
N GLU A 341 22.22 15.88 21.31
CA GLU A 341 21.04 15.02 21.43
C GLU A 341 20.68 14.42 20.06
N ALA A 342 20.39 13.12 20.03
CA ALA A 342 19.90 12.42 18.85
C ALA A 342 18.59 11.70 19.15
N LEU A 343 17.70 11.63 18.16
CA LEU A 343 16.51 10.78 18.22
C LEU A 343 16.94 9.32 18.11
N ALA A 344 16.52 8.50 19.07
CA ALA A 344 16.95 7.11 19.16
C ALA A 344 15.84 6.18 19.68
N VAL A 345 15.98 4.89 19.37
CA VAL A 345 15.15 3.83 19.92
C VAL A 345 15.54 3.61 21.38
N VAL A 346 14.64 3.95 22.29
CA VAL A 346 14.81 3.80 23.74
C VAL A 346 14.39 2.40 24.18
N ARG A 347 13.32 1.87 23.60
CA ARG A 347 12.80 0.54 23.90
C ARG A 347 12.17 -0.09 22.67
N THR A 348 12.28 -1.41 22.59
CA THR A 348 11.66 -2.23 21.57
C THR A 348 10.89 -3.37 22.24
N GLU A 349 9.67 -3.62 21.80
CA GLU A 349 8.89 -4.81 22.16
C GLU A 349 8.50 -5.58 20.90
N VAL A 350 8.77 -6.88 20.88
CA VAL A 350 8.32 -7.78 19.82
C VAL A 350 7.30 -8.75 20.42
N PHE A 351 6.18 -8.95 19.73
CA PHE A 351 5.15 -9.87 20.18
C PHE A 351 4.43 -10.53 19.02
N ALA A 352 3.88 -11.71 19.30
CA ALA A 352 3.21 -12.54 18.30
C ALA A 352 1.92 -11.90 17.79
N ARG A 353 1.47 -12.36 16.62
CA ARG A 353 0.18 -11.94 16.05
C ARG A 353 -0.97 -12.24 17.04
N MET A 354 -1.82 -11.25 17.25
CA MET A 354 -3.03 -11.40 18.06
C MET A 354 -4.09 -12.19 17.28
N GLU A 355 -4.79 -13.12 17.95
CA GLU A 355 -5.85 -13.89 17.31
C GLU A 355 -6.97 -12.98 16.79
N GLY A 356 -7.38 -13.17 15.54
CA GLY A 356 -8.40 -12.35 14.88
C GLY A 356 -7.94 -10.95 14.45
N VAL A 357 -6.67 -10.58 14.64
CA VAL A 357 -6.11 -9.27 14.26
C VAL A 357 -4.91 -9.43 13.35
N GLY A 358 -4.99 -8.83 12.17
CA GLY A 358 -3.93 -8.83 11.17
C GLY A 358 -4.06 -9.89 10.09
N ARG A 359 -3.16 -9.80 9.12
CA ARG A 359 -3.20 -10.64 7.91
C ARG A 359 -2.57 -12.01 8.16
N ALA A 360 -2.83 -12.94 7.24
CA ALA A 360 -2.30 -14.30 7.33
C ALA A 360 -0.77 -14.35 7.23
N ASP A 361 -0.17 -13.40 6.51
CA ASP A 361 1.26 -13.28 6.27
C ASP A 361 2.02 -12.52 7.37
N GLU A 362 1.34 -12.00 8.39
CA GLU A 362 1.94 -11.28 9.50
C GLU A 362 2.33 -12.27 10.62
N GLY A 363 3.62 -12.36 10.93
CA GLY A 363 4.16 -13.24 11.98
C GLY A 363 4.08 -12.63 13.39
N GLY A 364 3.94 -11.31 13.47
CA GLY A 364 3.88 -10.57 14.72
C GLY A 364 4.02 -9.08 14.50
N TYR A 365 4.33 -8.35 15.56
CA TYR A 365 4.50 -6.91 15.53
C TYR A 365 5.73 -6.51 16.32
N LYS A 366 6.36 -5.41 15.89
CA LYS A 366 7.45 -4.76 16.60
C LYS A 366 7.04 -3.33 16.92
N LEU A 367 7.01 -3.02 18.21
CA LEU A 367 6.70 -1.70 18.76
C LEU A 367 8.01 -1.03 19.19
N PHE A 368 8.19 0.21 18.73
CA PHE A 368 9.30 1.07 19.04
C PHE A 368 8.82 2.23 19.93
N GLU A 369 9.55 2.46 21.01
CA GLU A 369 9.51 3.67 21.82
C GLU A 369 10.77 4.47 21.49
N MET A 370 10.59 5.69 20.98
CA MET A 370 11.69 6.56 20.57
C MET A 370 11.62 7.90 21.29
N GLY A 371 12.79 8.48 21.54
CA GLY A 371 12.92 9.77 22.21
C GLY A 371 14.32 10.36 22.03
N TRP A 372 14.51 11.58 22.51
CA TRP A 372 15.81 12.26 22.47
C TRP A 372 16.75 11.67 23.53
N VAL A 373 17.93 11.24 23.08
CA VAL A 373 18.99 10.65 23.92
C VAL A 373 20.25 11.50 23.80
N ARG A 374 20.97 11.63 24.92
CA ARG A 374 22.30 12.25 25.01
C ARG A 374 23.38 11.19 25.17
#